data_AF-A0A1M6LKA3-F1
#
_entry.id   AF-A0A1M6LKA3-F1
#
_cell.length_a   1.000
_cell.length_b   1.000
_cell.length_c   1.000
_cell.angle_alpha   90.00
_cell.angle_beta   90.00
_cell.angle_gamma   90.00
#
_symmetry.space_group_name_H-M   'P 1'
#
loop_
_entity.id
_entity.type
_entity.pdbx_description
1 polymer ?
#
loop_
_entity_poly.entity_id
_entity_poly.type
_entity_poly.pdbx_seq_one_letter_code
_entity_poly.pdbx_strand_id
1 'polypeptide(L)'
;MVMTNAVENTMYSLSENYIYTYEAFNEYFNHLSKNGKLSFMMHSNMDLLKIVNTGIEVLLDKGIKPKEVTDYFVIINGVSIEHKNMHGNKVAMPLVII
;
A
#
# COMPACT_ATOMS: atom_id res chain seq x y z
N MET A 1 25.86 19.83 -5.12
CA MET A 1 24.40 19.64 -5.29
C MET A 1 24.03 18.22 -4.86
N VAL A 2 24.22 17.88 -3.59
CA VAL A 2 23.98 16.53 -3.03
C VAL A 2 23.03 16.56 -1.83
N MET A 3 22.93 17.71 -1.14
CA MET A 3 21.98 17.89 -0.04
C MET A 3 20.52 17.96 -0.51
N THR A 4 20.25 18.58 -1.66
CA THR A 4 18.87 18.72 -2.19
C THR A 4 18.23 17.37 -2.51
N ASN A 5 18.95 16.49 -3.23
CA ASN A 5 18.44 15.15 -3.58
C ASN A 5 18.24 14.25 -2.35
N ALA A 6 19.05 14.42 -1.30
CA ALA A 6 18.91 13.65 -0.05
C ALA A 6 17.69 14.11 0.75
N VAL A 7 17.45 15.42 0.82
CA VAL A 7 16.26 16.00 1.46
C VAL A 7 14.99 15.62 0.69
N GLU A 8 14.99 15.73 -0.64
CA GLU A 8 13.86 15.33 -1.48
C GLU A 8 13.52 13.84 -1.31
N ASN A 9 14.50 12.93 -1.39
CA ASN A 9 14.25 11.51 -1.14
C ASN A 9 13.71 11.24 0.27
N THR A 10 14.23 11.94 1.28
CA THR A 10 13.72 11.81 2.66
C THR A 10 12.28 12.30 2.77
N MET A 11 11.93 13.40 2.10
CA MET A 11 10.56 13.91 2.07
C MET A 11 9.61 12.95 1.34
N TYR A 12 10.02 12.37 0.21
CA TYR A 12 9.22 11.33 -0.47
C TYR A 12 9.01 10.10 0.42
N SER A 13 10.05 9.63 1.11
CA SER A 13 9.92 8.52 2.07
C SER A 13 9.03 8.87 3.28
N LEU A 14 9.04 10.12 3.75
CA LEU A 14 8.14 10.58 4.82
C LEU A 14 6.68 10.62 4.36
N SER A 15 6.42 11.12 3.15
CA SER A 15 5.08 11.15 2.56
C SER A 15 4.54 9.75 2.26
N GLU A 16 5.37 8.82 1.79
CA GLU A 16 4.99 7.42 1.58
C GLU A 16 4.63 6.72 2.89
N ASN A 17 5.35 6.98 3.99
CA ASN A 17 4.95 6.41 5.28
C ASN A 17 3.62 6.98 5.79
N TYR A 18 3.29 8.23 5.46
CA TYR A 18 2.04 8.86 5.91
C TYR A 18 0.78 8.20 5.32
N ILE A 19 0.87 7.64 4.11
CA ILE A 19 -0.27 6.98 3.45
C ILE A 19 -0.43 5.50 3.86
N TYR A 20 0.50 4.96 4.66
CA TYR A 20 0.46 3.56 5.13
C TYR A 20 0.24 3.43 6.64
N THR A 21 -0.17 4.50 7.33
CA THR A 21 -0.39 4.46 8.79
C THR A 21 -1.78 3.93 9.15
N TYR A 22 -1.93 3.51 10.41
CA TYR A 22 -3.21 3.08 10.97
C TYR A 22 -4.31 4.15 10.76
N GLU A 23 -3.98 5.41 11.03
CA GLU A 23 -4.90 6.55 10.89
C GLU A 23 -5.33 6.72 9.44
N ALA A 24 -4.39 6.66 8.50
CA ALA A 24 -4.68 6.74 7.07
C ALA A 24 -5.64 5.62 6.63
N PHE A 25 -5.36 4.37 7.02
CA PHE A 25 -6.24 3.24 6.73
C PHE A 25 -7.62 3.39 7.36
N ASN A 26 -7.71 3.87 8.59
CA ASN A 26 -8.98 4.12 9.25
C ASN A 26 -9.80 5.16 8.49
N GLU A 27 -9.17 6.25 8.03
CA GLU A 27 -9.83 7.25 7.19
C GLU A 27 -10.25 6.66 5.84
N TYR A 28 -9.40 5.90 5.15
CA TYR A 28 -9.72 5.32 3.85
C TYR A 28 -10.94 4.40 3.94
N PHE A 29 -10.99 3.54 4.94
CA PHE A 29 -12.14 2.65 5.16
C PHE A 29 -13.41 3.40 5.57
N ASN A 30 -13.30 4.49 6.33
CA ASN A 30 -14.46 5.31 6.70
C ASN A 30 -15.06 6.06 5.50
N HIS A 31 -14.24 6.43 4.52
CA HIS A 31 -14.68 7.09 3.29
C HIS A 31 -15.06 6.09 2.19
N LEU A 32 -14.83 4.79 2.40
CA LEU A 32 -15.18 3.76 1.44
C LEU A 32 -16.70 3.57 1.41
N SER A 33 -17.28 3.66 0.21
CA SER A 33 -18.69 3.28 0.02
C SER A 33 -18.88 1.77 0.29
N LYS A 34 -20.13 1.31 0.45
CA LYS A 34 -20.47 -0.09 0.78
C LYS A 34 -19.82 -1.16 -0.12
N ASN A 35 -19.44 -0.82 -1.35
CA ASN A 35 -18.71 -1.67 -2.29
C ASN A 35 -17.48 -0.95 -2.89
N GLY A 36 -16.98 0.07 -2.19
CA GLY A 36 -15.80 0.81 -2.61
C GLY A 36 -14.57 -0.09 -2.54
N LYS A 37 -13.56 0.23 -3.34
CA LYS A 37 -12.31 -0.53 -3.37
C LYS A 37 -11.17 0.44 -3.20
N LEU A 38 -10.20 0.05 -2.40
CA LEU A 38 -8.96 0.79 -2.21
C LEU A 38 -7.85 0.04 -2.93
N SER A 39 -7.06 0.73 -3.76
CA SER A 39 -5.94 0.09 -4.45
C SER A 39 -4.65 0.84 -4.23
N PHE A 40 -3.58 0.10 -3.93
CA PHE A 40 -2.23 0.62 -3.76
C PHE A 40 -1.32 0.05 -4.83
N MET A 41 -0.46 0.90 -5.38
CA MET A 41 0.63 0.49 -6.25
C MET A 41 1.93 0.53 -5.47
N MET A 42 2.52 -0.63 -5.21
CA MET A 42 3.71 -0.75 -4.39
C MET A 42 4.96 -0.94 -5.25
N HIS A 43 6.10 -0.43 -4.77
CA HIS A 43 7.40 -0.58 -5.42
C HIS A 43 8.29 -1.65 -4.78
N SER A 44 7.91 -2.17 -3.60
CA SER A 44 8.67 -3.20 -2.90
C SER A 44 7.78 -4.19 -2.12
N ASN A 45 8.31 -5.39 -1.88
CA ASN A 45 7.67 -6.38 -1.03
C ASN A 45 7.54 -5.89 0.43
N MET A 46 8.45 -5.02 0.87
CA MET A 46 8.43 -4.48 2.23
C MET A 46 7.24 -3.55 2.45
N ASP A 47 6.89 -2.75 1.44
CA ASP A 47 5.74 -1.85 1.51
C ASP A 47 4.44 -2.65 1.48
N LEU A 48 4.38 -3.71 0.66
CA LEU A 48 3.25 -4.62 0.63
C LEU A 48 2.98 -5.22 2.02
N LEU A 49 4.03 -5.71 2.70
CA LEU A 49 3.89 -6.28 4.04
C LEU A 49 3.42 -5.26 5.07
N LYS A 50 3.92 -4.01 5.00
CA LYS A 50 3.47 -2.93 5.89
C LYS A 50 1.98 -2.66 5.69
N ILE A 51 1.56 -2.42 4.45
CA ILE A 51 0.17 -2.15 4.12
C ILE A 51 -0.74 -3.28 4.56
N VAL A 52 -0.39 -4.52 4.24
CA VAL A 52 -1.24 -5.67 4.57
C VAL A 52 -1.39 -5.79 6.08
N ASN A 53 -0.31 -5.67 6.85
CA ASN A 53 -0.37 -5.75 8.30
C ASN A 53 -1.20 -4.61 8.91
N THR A 54 -0.97 -3.36 8.50
CA THR A 54 -1.73 -2.20 9.00
C THR A 54 -3.20 -2.28 8.60
N GLY A 55 -3.50 -2.70 7.36
CA GLY A 55 -4.88 -2.90 6.91
C GLY A 55 -5.59 -4.00 7.69
N ILE A 56 -4.92 -5.13 7.96
CA ILE A 56 -5.45 -6.21 8.80
C ILE A 56 -5.78 -5.68 10.20
N GLU A 57 -4.86 -4.97 10.83
CA GLU A 57 -5.03 -4.39 12.16
C GLU A 57 -6.27 -3.50 12.24
N VAL A 58 -6.43 -2.57 11.28
CA VAL A 58 -7.58 -1.67 11.23
C VAL A 58 -8.90 -2.43 10.96
N LEU A 59 -8.90 -3.46 10.10
CA LEU A 59 -10.09 -4.27 9.84
C LEU A 59 -10.53 -5.07 11.06
N LEU A 60 -9.57 -5.62 11.82
CA LEU A 60 -9.83 -6.33 13.07
C LEU A 60 -10.45 -5.39 14.11
N ASP A 61 -9.92 -4.18 14.26
CA ASP A 61 -10.45 -3.16 15.17
C ASP A 61 -11.86 -2.68 14.77
N LYS A 62 -12.18 -2.71 13.47
CA LYS A 62 -13.54 -2.46 12.95
C LYS A 62 -14.51 -3.62 13.16
N GLY A 63 -14.05 -4.75 13.72
CA GLY A 63 -14.89 -5.90 14.07
C GLY A 63 -14.96 -6.99 13.00
N ILE A 64 -14.14 -6.92 11.95
CA ILE A 64 -14.00 -8.03 11.00
C ILE A 64 -13.33 -9.20 11.70
N LYS A 65 -13.86 -10.42 11.54
CA LYS A 65 -13.27 -11.58 12.22
C LYS A 65 -11.94 -11.95 11.57
N PRO A 66 -10.93 -12.41 12.33
CA PRO A 66 -9.63 -12.81 11.77
C PRO A 66 -9.70 -13.79 10.59
N LYS A 67 -10.71 -14.67 10.58
CA LYS A 67 -10.92 -15.65 9.49
C LYS A 67 -11.45 -15.05 8.20
N GLU A 68 -12.11 -13.88 8.28
CA GLU A 68 -12.75 -13.18 7.16
C GLU A 68 -11.81 -12.11 6.57
N VAL A 69 -10.77 -11.69 7.30
CA VAL A 69 -9.88 -10.60 6.89
C VAL A 69 -9.21 -10.88 5.54
N THR A 70 -8.83 -12.13 5.24
CA THR A 70 -8.21 -12.48 3.96
C THR A 70 -9.11 -12.28 2.75
N ASP A 71 -10.44 -12.29 2.95
CA ASP A 71 -11.41 -12.08 1.87
C ASP A 71 -11.44 -10.64 1.38
N TYR A 72 -10.90 -9.71 2.18
CA TYR A 72 -10.81 -8.29 1.87
C TYR A 72 -9.58 -7.95 1.03
N PHE A 73 -8.59 -8.85 0.86
CA PHE A 73 -7.33 -8.54 0.17
C PHE A 73 -7.15 -9.34 -1.12
N VAL A 74 -6.84 -8.64 -2.20
CA VAL A 74 -6.41 -9.22 -3.48
C VAL A 74 -5.03 -8.68 -3.84
N ILE A 75 -4.02 -9.56 -3.82
CA ILE A 75 -2.64 -9.24 -4.21
C ILE A 75 -2.41 -9.75 -5.63
N ILE A 76 -2.03 -8.84 -6.54
CA ILE A 76 -1.73 -9.18 -7.93
C ILE A 76 -0.21 -9.16 -8.10
N ASN A 77 0.41 -10.34 -8.09
CA ASN A 77 1.84 -10.46 -8.40
C ASN A 77 2.04 -10.61 -9.91
N GLY A 78 2.88 -9.75 -10.51
CA GLY A 78 3.32 -9.90 -11.90
C GLY A 78 2.80 -8.88 -12.90
N VAL A 79 2.44 -7.65 -12.48
CA VAL A 79 2.26 -6.55 -13.45
C VAL A 79 3.63 -6.09 -13.94
N SER A 80 4.20 -6.86 -14.88
CA SER A 80 5.31 -6.37 -15.70
C SER A 80 4.73 -5.32 -16.64
N ILE A 81 4.79 -4.05 -16.26
CA ILE A 81 4.72 -2.98 -17.25
C ILE A 81 5.96 -3.17 -18.13
N GLU A 82 5.78 -3.82 -19.28
CA GLU A 82 6.77 -3.95 -20.33
C GLU A 82 7.09 -2.56 -20.89
N HIS A 83 7.81 -1.77 -20.12
CA HIS A 83 8.62 -0.68 -20.61
C HIS A 83 10.07 -1.12 -20.45
N LYS A 84 10.59 -1.73 -21.52
CA LYS A 84 12.02 -1.76 -21.83
C LYS A 84 12.56 -0.35 -21.59
N ASN A 85 13.32 -0.17 -20.52
CA ASN A 85 14.44 0.76 -20.43
C ASN A 85 15.24 0.44 -19.17
N MET A 86 16.54 0.59 -19.32
CA MET A 86 17.62 0.09 -18.48
C MET A 86 17.60 0.70 -17.06
N HIS A 87 18.18 -0.04 -16.11
CA HIS A 87 18.27 0.20 -14.65
C HIS A 87 17.10 -0.33 -13.79
N GLY A 88 17.48 -1.07 -12.75
CA GLY A 88 16.67 -2.06 -12.04
C GLY A 88 15.58 -1.53 -11.11
N ASN A 89 14.84 -2.50 -10.57
CA ASN A 89 13.67 -2.41 -9.70
C ASN A 89 12.34 -2.03 -10.37
N LYS A 90 11.73 -3.02 -11.02
CA LYS A 90 10.31 -2.98 -11.40
C LYS A 90 9.61 -4.23 -10.91
N VAL A 91 9.04 -4.17 -9.71
CA VAL A 91 7.86 -4.97 -9.38
C VAL A 91 6.83 -4.02 -8.81
N ALA A 92 5.96 -3.56 -9.71
CA ALA A 92 4.70 -2.93 -9.35
C ALA A 92 3.79 -4.03 -8.79
N MET A 93 3.47 -3.98 -7.50
CA MET A 93 2.56 -4.93 -6.85
C MET A 93 1.25 -4.21 -6.52
N PRO A 94 0.22 -4.31 -7.38
CA PRO A 94 -1.10 -3.83 -7.03
C PRO A 94 -1.68 -4.68 -5.89
N LEU A 95 -2.07 -3.99 -4.83
CA LEU A 95 -2.97 -4.52 -3.82
C LEU A 95 -4.34 -3.88 -4.02
N VAL A 96 -5.41 -4.67 -3.96
CA VAL A 96 -6.79 -4.18 -3.90
C VAL A 96 -7.42 -4.67 -2.61
N ILE A 97 -8.02 -3.74 -1.87
CA ILE A 97 -8.81 -4.01 -0.67
C ILE A 97 -10.27 -3.79 -1.03
N ILE A 98 -11.11 -4.81 -0.83
CA ILE A 98 -12.52 -4.89 -1.25
C ILE A 98 -13.43 -4.90 -0.03
#